data_AF-A0A0C9Z5S0-F1
#
_entry.id   AF-A0A0C9Z5S0-F1
#
_cell.length_a   1.000
_cell.length_b   1.000
_cell.length_c   1.000
_cell.angle_alpha   90.00
_cell.angle_beta   90.00
_cell.angle_gamma   90.00
#
_symmetry.space_group_name_H-M   'P 1'
#
loop_
_entity.id
_entity.type
_entity.pdbx_description
1 polymer ?
#
loop_
_entity_poly.entity_id
_entity_poly.type
_entity_poly.pdbx_seq_one_letter_code
_entity_poly.pdbx_strand_id
1 'polypeptide(L)' 'MISNTLNVILFGETGVGKSSVINLMAGSLVAEVSSDLGGCTMNSTDYKVTIGSRKITIWDTVGLEEPEMGVNGYYLAI' A
#
# COMPACT_ATOMS: atom_id res chain seq x y z
N MET A 1 -25.37 -14.21 8.91
CA MET A 1 -24.35 -14.80 8.03
C MET A 1 -23.03 -14.08 8.29
N ILE A 2 -21.99 -14.81 8.67
CA ILE A 2 -20.66 -14.23 8.87
C ILE A 2 -20.07 -14.00 7.47
N SER A 3 -19.70 -12.76 7.15
CA SER A 3 -19.02 -12.46 5.89
C SER A 3 -17.64 -13.13 5.91
N ASN A 4 -17.45 -14.21 5.13
CA ASN A 4 -16.16 -14.91 5.02
C ASN A 4 -15.16 -14.15 4.14
N THR A 5 -15.00 -12.85 4.40
CA THR A 5 -14.09 -11.98 3.67
C THR A 5 -12.74 -12.00 4.38
N LEU A 6 -11.69 -12.36 3.65
CA LEU A 6 -10.32 -12.29 4.18
C LEU A 6 -9.89 -10.82 4.17
N ASN A 7 -9.48 -10.30 5.32
CA ASN A 7 -8.89 -8.96 5.41
C ASN A 7 -7.37 -9.08 5.43
N VAL A 8 -6.71 -8.31 4.58
CA VAL A 8 -5.24 -8.22 4.49
C VAL A 8 -4.86 -6.77 4.68
N ILE A 9 -3.93 -6.48 5.57
CA ILE A 9 -3.40 -5.11 5.75
C ILE A 9 -2.03 -5.07 5.10
N LEU A 10 -1.82 -4.08 4.24
CA LEU A 10 -0.55 -3.83 3.57
C LEU A 10 0.09 -2.58 4.17
N PHE A 11 1.23 -2.76 4.82
CA PHE A 11 2.01 -1.71 5.46
C PHE A 11 3.49 -1.84 5.05
N GLY A 12 4.25 -0.76 5.18
CA GLY A 12 5.65 -0.69 4.78
C GLY A 12 6.07 0.74 4.45
N GLU A 13 7.36 0.96 4.22
CA GLU A 13 7.93 2.29 3.97
C GLU A 13 7.26 3.01 2.77
N THR A 14 7.35 4.34 2.75
CA THR A 14 6.94 5.13 1.58
C THR A 14 7.74 4.72 0.35
N GLY A 15 7.09 4.57 -0.80
CA GLY A 15 7.76 4.23 -2.06
C GLY A 15 8.09 2.75 -2.29
N VAL A 16 7.90 1.83 -1.33
CA VAL A 16 8.21 0.38 -1.50
C VAL A 16 7.29 -0.38 -2.48
N GLY A 17 6.30 0.30 -3.07
CA GLY A 17 5.42 -0.28 -4.08
C GLY A 17 4.17 -0.99 -3.55
N LYS A 18 3.65 -0.60 -2.38
CA LYS A 18 2.39 -1.14 -1.81
C LYS A 18 1.23 -1.08 -2.81
N SER A 19 0.96 0.11 -3.38
CA SER A 19 -0.08 0.31 -4.39
C SER A 19 0.15 -0.53 -5.66
N SER A 20 1.41 -0.74 -6.05
CA SER A 20 1.75 -1.59 -7.19
C SER A 20 1.42 -3.06 -6.92
N VAL A 21 1.64 -3.56 -5.69
CA VAL A 21 1.24 -4.92 -5.28
C VAL A 21 -0.28 -5.06 -5.26
N ILE A 22 -1.02 -4.02 -4.88
CA ILE A 22 -2.49 -4.02 -4.92
C ILE A 22 -2.99 -4.13 -6.36
N ASN A 23 -2.46 -3.33 -7.29
CA ASN A 23 -2.77 -3.42 -8.71
C ASN A 23 -2.41 -4.80 -9.28
N LEU A 24 -1.25 -5.31 -8.84
CA LEU A 24 -0.84 -6.71 -8.78
C LEU A 24 -2.01 -7.69 -8.62
N MET A 25 -2.52 -7.69 -7.40
CA MET A 25 -3.54 -8.61 -6.92
C MET A 25 -4.92 -8.38 -7.57
N ALA A 26 -5.21 -7.14 -7.96
CA ALA A 26 -6.46 -6.77 -8.62
C ALA A 26 -6.49 -7.09 -10.12
N GLY A 27 -5.34 -7.31 -10.76
CA GLY A 27 -5.22 -7.48 -12.22
C GLY A 27 -5.63 -6.24 -13.01
N SER A 28 -5.72 -5.08 -12.35
CA SER A 28 -6.16 -3.80 -12.91
C SER A 28 -5.61 -2.63 -12.09
N LEU A 29 -5.60 -1.42 -12.68
CA LEU A 29 -5.13 -0.21 -12.01
C LEU A 29 -6.25 0.39 -11.15
N VAL A 30 -6.35 -0.07 -9.90
CA VAL A 30 -7.36 0.35 -8.92
C VAL A 30 -6.79 1.22 -7.80
N ALA A 31 -5.51 1.03 -7.47
CA ALA A 31 -4.77 1.82 -6.49
C ALA A 31 -3.92 2.87 -7.20
N GLU A 32 -3.98 4.10 -6.69
CA GLU A 32 -3.14 5.19 -7.15
C GLU A 32 -1.69 4.92 -6.75
N VAL A 33 -0.78 5.12 -7.70
CA VAL A 33 0.65 4.94 -7.49
C VAL A 33 1.29 6.32 -7.60
N SER A 34 1.60 6.94 -6.47
CA SER A 34 2.27 8.23 -6.41
C SER A 34 3.55 8.13 -5.60
N SER A 35 4.52 8.99 -5.94
CA SER A 35 5.76 9.18 -5.18
C SER A 35 5.60 10.20 -4.06
N ASP A 36 4.40 10.78 -3.88
CA ASP A 36 4.25 12.02 -3.14
C ASP A 36 4.24 11.82 -1.63
N LEU A 37 5.24 12.48 -1.02
CA LEU A 37 5.47 12.76 0.39
C LEU A 37 4.44 13.77 0.93
N GLY A 38 3.16 13.51 0.69
CA GLY A 38 2.05 14.37 1.12
C GLY A 38 1.65 14.08 2.56
N GLY A 39 2.13 14.92 3.48
CA GLY A 39 2.05 14.79 4.93
C GLY A 39 0.77 14.22 5.58
N CYS A 40 1.02 13.45 6.65
CA CYS A 40 0.18 13.15 7.81
C CYS A 40 -1.35 13.24 7.64
N THR A 41 -1.92 12.32 6.87
CA THR A 41 -3.30 11.86 7.10
C THR A 41 -3.24 10.36 7.26
N MET A 42 -3.54 9.81 8.46
CA MET A 42 -3.66 8.35 8.69
C MET A 42 -4.87 7.79 7.92
N ASN A 43 -4.84 7.87 6.59
CA ASN A 43 -5.90 7.37 5.74
C ASN A 43 -5.57 5.91 5.39
N SER A 44 -6.54 5.03 5.61
CA SER A 44 -6.50 3.67 5.08
C SER A 44 -7.52 3.54 3.96
N THR A 45 -7.13 2.92 2.85
CA THR A 45 -8.04 2.70 1.70
C THR A 45 -8.29 1.21 1.53
N ASP A 46 -9.55 0.81 1.41
CA ASP A 46 -9.91 -0.59 1.15
C ASP A 46 -10.05 -0.89 -0.34
N TYR A 47 -9.47 -2.00 -0.77
CA TYR A 47 -9.53 -2.52 -2.13
C TYR A 47 -10.09 -3.94 -2.09
N LYS A 48 -11.24 -4.13 -2.72
CA LYS A 48 -11.90 -5.44 -2.80
C LYS A 48 -11.43 -6.16 -4.04
N VAL A 49 -10.72 -7.26 -3.85
CA VAL A 49 -10.20 -8.10 -4.94
C VAL A 49 -10.73 -9.53 -4.81
N THR A 50 -10.83 -10.22 -5.96
CA THR A 50 -11.16 -11.65 -6.00
C THR A 50 -9.98 -12.40 -6.57
N ILE A 51 -9.39 -13.28 -5.77
CA ILE A 51 -8.27 -14.15 -6.20
C ILE A 51 -8.77 -15.59 -6.16
N GLY A 52 -8.88 -16.21 -7.33
CA GLY A 52 -9.55 -17.50 -7.49
C GLY A 52 -11.02 -17.41 -7.03
N SER A 53 -11.39 -18.21 -6.02
CA SER A 53 -12.75 -18.19 -5.43
C SER A 53 -12.85 -17.35 -4.14
N ARG A 54 -11.76 -16.67 -3.72
CA ARG A 54 -11.70 -15.96 -2.44
C ARG A 54 -11.92 -14.46 -2.63
N LYS A 55 -12.84 -13.90 -1.84
CA LYS A 55 -13.03 -12.45 -1.70
C LYS A 55 -12.09 -11.91 -0.63
N ILE A 56 -11.27 -10.95 -1.01
CA ILE A 56 -10.26 -10.35 -0.15
C ILE A 56 -10.50 -8.84 -0.11
N THR A 57 -10.47 -8.27 1.08
CA THR A 57 -10.37 -6.82 1.27
C THR A 57 -8.93 -6.52 1.66
N ILE A 58 -8.21 -5.80 0.80
CA ILE A 58 -6.87 -5.31 1.07
C ILE A 58 -6.99 -3.89 1.61
N TRP A 59 -6.42 -3.66 2.77
CA TRP A 59 -6.36 -2.36 3.43
C TRP A 59 -4.97 -1.79 3.19
N ASP A 60 -4.89 -0.79 2.32
CA ASP A 60 -3.67 -0.01 2.11
C ASP A 60 -3.55 1.04 3.20
N THR A 61 -2.34 1.21 3.71
CA THR A 61 -2.04 2.21 4.73
C THR A 61 -1.00 3.17 4.19
N VAL A 62 -0.99 4.38 4.75
CA VAL A 62 0.12 5.32 4.52
C VAL A 62 1.47 4.63 4.73
N GLY A 63 2.45 5.07 3.95
CA GLY A 63 3.83 4.63 4.13
C GLY A 63 4.31 4.97 5.54
N LEU A 64 5.04 4.05 6.14
CA LEU A 64 5.79 4.35 7.35
C LEU A 64 6.96 5.25 6.92
N GLU A 65 7.01 6.49 7.41
CA GLU A 65 8.21 7.32 7.26
C GLU A 65 9.22 6.92 8.35
N GLU A 66 10.51 6.88 8.01
CA GLU A 66 11.53 7.09 9.03
C GLU A 66 11.37 8.52 9.57
N PRO A 67 11.57 8.77 10.88
CA PRO A 67 11.59 10.13 11.39
C PRO A 67 12.65 10.91 10.60
N GLU A 68 12.29 12.09 10.07
CA GLU A 68 13.23 12.98 9.37
C GLU A 68 14.55 13.09 10.14
N MET A 69 15.59 12.41 9.66
CA MET A 69 16.94 12.93 9.81
C MET A 69 17.23 13.65 8.51
N GLY A 70 17.19 14.98 8.60
CA GLY A 70 17.44 15.87 7.48
C GLY A 70 18.77 15.57 6.76
N VAL A 71 18.91 16.24 5.62
CA VAL A 71 20.08 16.35 4.75
C VAL A 71 20.52 15.09 3.97
N ASN A 72 20.23 15.12 2.66
CA ASN A 72 21.00 14.52 1.55
C ASN A 72 21.59 13.12 1.82
N GLY A 73 20.87 12.07 1.45
CA GLY A 73 21.33 10.69 1.59
C GLY A 73 21.02 9.77 0.41
N TYR A 74 21.22 10.21 -0.84
CA TYR A 74 21.33 9.24 -1.93
C TYR A 74 22.64 8.46 -1.75
N TYR A 75 22.57 7.21 -1.29
CA TYR A 75 23.69 6.28 -1.47
C TYR A 75 23.61 5.69 -2.87
N LEU A 76 24.59 6.05 -3.70
CA LEU A 76 24.87 5.35 -4.95
C LEU A 76 25.23 3.91 -4.63
N ALA A 77 24.48 2.96 -5.20
CA ALA A 77 24.80 1.55 -5.09
C ALA A 77 25.90 1.18 -6.10
N ILE A 78 26.95 0.54 -5.58
CA ILE A 78 27.83 -0.39 -6.30
C ILE A 78 27.08 -1.72 -6.46
#